data_AF-A0A0P1GGC7-F1
#
_entry.id   AF-A0A0P1GGC7-F1
#
_cell.length_a   1.000
_cell.length_b   1.000
_cell.length_c   1.000
_cell.angle_alpha   90.00
_cell.angle_beta   90.00
_cell.angle_gamma   90.00
#
_symmetry.space_group_name_H-M   'P 1'
#
loop_
_entity.id
_entity.type
_entity.pdbx_description
1 polymer ?
#
loop_
_entity_poly.entity_id
_entity_poly.type
_entity_poly.pdbx_seq_one_letter_code
_entity_poly.pdbx_strand_id
1 'polypeptide(L)'
;MAQAHADHNPTETVPRDPVCGMDVDRSTAAHMTKHDGQRPYFCSARCKSKIETQPKAYLGDQPAPTKMPEGTQYSCPMHPKIVQDHPGDCPKCGMALEPMTPFAETGPNPEYVDFKRRLWITAPLALAVFILELGTLIGIPFDQWFGHPLFGWVPFALATPVV
;
A
#
# COMPACT_ATOMS: atom_id res chain seq x y z
N MET A 1 -13.33 37.76 -37.49
CA MET A 1 -13.69 36.48 -36.85
C MET A 1 -13.27 36.59 -35.40
N ALA A 2 -14.16 37.13 -34.56
CA ALA A 2 -13.89 37.42 -33.16
C ALA A 2 -14.40 36.26 -32.31
N GLN A 3 -13.50 35.56 -31.62
CA GLN A 3 -13.85 34.57 -30.62
C GLN A 3 -14.19 35.32 -29.32
N ALA A 4 -15.46 35.29 -28.94
CA ALA A 4 -15.93 35.72 -27.65
C ALA A 4 -15.47 34.69 -26.60
N HIS A 5 -14.52 35.10 -25.76
CA HIS A 5 -14.25 34.41 -24.51
C HIS A 5 -15.41 34.71 -23.57
N ALA A 6 -16.20 33.69 -23.22
CA ALA A 6 -17.25 33.80 -22.24
C ALA A 6 -16.61 33.94 -20.85
N ASP A 7 -16.90 35.08 -20.21
CA ASP A 7 -16.55 35.39 -18.84
C ASP A 7 -17.08 34.31 -17.87
N HIS A 8 -16.19 33.72 -17.09
CA HIS A 8 -16.57 32.84 -15.98
C HIS A 8 -17.11 33.71 -14.82
N ASN A 9 -18.43 33.88 -14.78
CA ASN A 9 -19.14 34.46 -13.65
C ASN A 9 -19.21 33.42 -12.50
N PRO A 10 -18.70 33.68 -11.27
CA PRO A 10 -18.58 32.68 -10.20
C PRO A 10 -19.92 32.27 -9.54
N THR A 11 -21.06 32.75 -10.04
CA THR A 11 -22.35 32.68 -9.33
C THR A 11 -23.34 31.63 -9.86
N GLU A 12 -23.01 30.86 -10.90
CA GLU A 12 -23.79 29.67 -11.28
C GLU A 12 -23.11 28.40 -10.74
N THR A 13 -23.82 27.65 -9.90
CA THR A 13 -23.35 26.35 -9.42
C THR A 13 -23.43 25.32 -10.55
N VAL A 14 -22.35 25.24 -11.33
CA VAL A 14 -22.16 24.24 -12.38
C VAL A 14 -22.22 22.86 -11.72
N PRO A 15 -23.19 21.99 -12.08
CA PRO A 15 -23.26 20.65 -11.55
C PRO A 15 -22.02 19.87 -11.93
N ARG A 16 -21.46 19.16 -10.96
CA ARG A 16 -20.31 18.28 -11.17
C ARG A 16 -20.77 16.85 -11.36
N ASP A 17 -20.16 16.13 -12.30
CA ASP A 17 -20.43 14.71 -12.54
C ASP A 17 -19.95 13.89 -11.32
N PRO A 18 -20.84 13.16 -10.64
CA PRO A 18 -20.49 12.38 -9.44
C PRO A 18 -19.55 11.19 -9.69
N VAL A 19 -19.34 10.78 -10.95
CA VAL A 19 -18.44 9.66 -11.29
C VAL A 19 -17.00 10.12 -11.50
N CYS A 20 -16.82 11.28 -12.13
CA CYS A 20 -15.51 11.72 -12.60
C CYS A 20 -15.08 13.09 -12.07
N GLY A 21 -15.97 13.83 -11.40
CA GLY A 21 -15.66 15.15 -10.87
C GLY A 21 -15.55 16.25 -11.92
N MET A 22 -15.91 15.99 -13.18
CA MET A 22 -15.86 16.99 -14.26
C MET A 22 -17.07 17.93 -14.17
N ASP A 23 -16.86 19.22 -14.40
CA ASP A 23 -17.94 20.21 -14.45
C ASP A 23 -18.81 19.98 -15.68
N VAL A 24 -20.13 19.88 -15.48
CA VAL A 24 -21.10 19.61 -16.54
C VAL A 24 -22.02 20.81 -16.70
N ASP A 25 -21.97 21.41 -17.88
CA ASP A 25 -22.88 22.47 -18.24
C ASP A 25 -24.31 21.92 -18.45
N ARG A 26 -25.30 22.50 -17.76
CA ARG A 26 -26.70 22.04 -17.77
C ARG A 26 -27.36 22.22 -19.14
N SER A 27 -26.90 23.18 -19.94
CA SER A 27 -27.51 23.54 -21.22
C SER A 27 -27.11 22.58 -22.36
N THR A 28 -25.97 21.90 -22.21
CA THR A 28 -25.39 21.00 -23.22
C THR A 28 -25.35 19.52 -22.81
N ALA A 29 -25.78 19.20 -21.58
CA ALA A 29 -25.74 17.84 -21.05
C ALA A 29 -26.68 16.87 -21.78
N ALA A 30 -26.12 16.01 -22.64
CA ALA A 30 -26.85 14.98 -23.39
C ALA A 30 -27.25 13.76 -22.55
N HIS A 31 -26.69 13.59 -21.35
CA HIS A 31 -26.82 12.37 -20.57
C HIS A 31 -27.27 12.68 -19.14
N MET A 32 -28.52 12.31 -18.85
CA MET A 32 -29.15 12.46 -17.54
C MET A 32 -29.87 11.17 -17.16
N THR A 33 -29.89 10.86 -15.87
CA THR A 33 -30.71 9.79 -15.29
C THR A 33 -31.42 10.34 -14.05
N LYS A 34 -32.68 9.91 -13.83
CA LYS A 34 -33.46 10.32 -12.65
C LYS A 34 -33.28 9.26 -11.57
N HIS A 35 -32.70 9.63 -10.43
CA HIS A 35 -32.52 8.74 -9.28
C HIS A 35 -32.90 9.49 -8.00
N ASP A 36 -33.80 8.94 -7.18
CA ASP A 36 -34.29 9.51 -5.91
C ASP A 36 -34.67 11.01 -5.95
N GLY A 37 -35.34 11.43 -7.03
CA GLY A 37 -35.79 12.82 -7.20
C GLY A 37 -34.70 13.80 -7.63
N GLN A 38 -33.43 13.39 -7.64
CA GLN A 38 -32.32 14.15 -8.20
C GLN A 38 -32.06 13.74 -9.66
N ARG A 39 -31.67 14.71 -10.50
CA ARG A 39 -31.27 14.48 -11.89
C ARG A 39 -29.78 14.81 -12.04
N PRO A 40 -28.86 13.91 -11.63
CA PRO A 40 -27.44 14.10 -11.87
C PRO A 40 -27.16 14.18 -13.38
N TYR A 41 -26.32 15.14 -13.75
CA TYR A 41 -25.85 15.36 -15.12
C TYR A 41 -24.50 14.64 -15.29
N PHE A 42 -24.30 14.00 -16.45
CA PHE A 42 -23.09 13.22 -16.73
C PHE A 42 -22.33 13.78 -17.92
N CYS A 43 -21.00 13.79 -17.84
CA CYS A 43 -20.13 14.26 -18.93
C CYS A 43 -20.12 13.32 -20.14
N SER A 44 -20.48 12.04 -19.96
CA SER A 44 -20.40 11.02 -21.01
C SER A 44 -21.37 9.86 -20.78
N ALA A 45 -21.68 9.12 -21.86
CA ALA A 45 -22.46 7.88 -21.79
C ALA A 45 -21.81 6.82 -20.86
N ARG A 46 -20.48 6.84 -20.74
CA ARG A 46 -19.74 5.93 -19.86
C ARG A 46 -19.93 6.25 -18.38
N CYS A 47 -19.95 7.54 -18.02
CA CYS A 47 -20.27 7.97 -16.65
C CYS A 47 -21.71 7.61 -16.28
N LYS A 48 -22.66 7.85 -17.19
CA LYS A 48 -24.06 7.45 -17.01
C LYS A 48 -24.20 5.94 -16.74
N SER A 49 -23.56 5.10 -17.56
CA SER A 49 -23.62 3.65 -17.41
C SER A 49 -23.02 3.17 -16.08
N LYS A 50 -21.93 3.79 -15.59
CA LYS A 50 -21.34 3.45 -14.30
C LYS A 50 -22.29 3.68 -13.13
N ILE A 51 -23.02 4.79 -13.13
CA ILE A 51 -24.03 5.08 -12.11
C ILE A 51 -25.20 4.11 -12.18
N GLU A 52 -25.64 3.73 -13.38
CA GLU A 52 -26.72 2.73 -13.54
C GLU A 52 -26.29 1.35 -13.00
N THR A 53 -25.02 0.97 -13.19
CA THR A 53 -24.50 -0.31 -12.68
C THR A 53 -24.20 -0.32 -11.19
N GLN A 54 -23.74 0.81 -10.61
CA GLN A 54 -23.31 0.89 -9.21
C GLN A 54 -23.72 2.22 -8.56
N PRO A 55 -25.03 2.53 -8.43
CA PRO A 55 -25.50 3.83 -7.97
C PRO A 55 -25.02 4.14 -6.54
N LYS A 56 -25.00 3.13 -5.66
CA LYS A 56 -24.56 3.28 -4.26
C LYS A 56 -23.09 3.68 -4.10
N ALA A 57 -22.23 3.35 -5.07
CA ALA A 57 -20.80 3.66 -5.00
C ALA A 57 -20.51 5.15 -5.32
N TYR A 58 -21.41 5.83 -6.02
CA TYR A 58 -21.20 7.18 -6.54
C TYR A 58 -22.25 8.22 -6.07
N LEU A 59 -23.46 7.80 -5.68
CA LEU A 59 -24.55 8.69 -5.25
C LEU A 59 -24.75 8.75 -3.72
N GLY A 60 -23.91 8.06 -2.95
CA GLY A 60 -23.94 8.10 -1.48
C GLY A 60 -22.89 9.06 -0.91
N ASP A 61 -23.02 9.39 0.38
CA ASP A 61 -21.92 9.96 1.17
C ASP A 61 -20.74 9.00 1.08
N GLN A 62 -19.72 9.36 0.29
CA GLN A 62 -18.48 8.58 0.27
C GLN A 62 -17.99 8.51 1.72
N PRO A 63 -17.77 7.31 2.29
CA PRO A 63 -17.08 7.22 3.56
C PRO A 63 -15.75 7.94 3.38
N ALA A 64 -15.51 8.94 4.21
CA ALA A 64 -14.27 9.69 4.22
C ALA A 64 -13.10 8.68 4.14
N PRO A 65 -12.08 8.93 3.30
CA PRO A 65 -10.96 8.01 3.14
C PRO A 65 -10.46 7.60 4.52
N THR A 66 -10.34 6.28 4.72
CA THR A 66 -10.00 5.66 6.00
C THR A 66 -8.86 6.42 6.64
N LYS A 67 -9.11 7.06 7.79
CA LYS A 67 -8.09 7.81 8.52
C LYS A 67 -6.89 6.90 8.72
N MET A 68 -5.79 7.26 8.10
CA MET A 68 -4.52 6.56 8.22
C MET A 68 -4.00 6.70 9.66
N PRO A 69 -3.21 5.74 10.16
CA PRO A 69 -2.67 5.80 11.51
C PRO A 69 -1.92 7.12 11.75
N GLU A 70 -2.13 7.71 12.92
CA GLU A 70 -1.46 8.93 13.38
C GLU A 70 0.07 8.72 13.30
N GLY A 71 0.79 9.61 12.59
CA GLY A 71 2.23 9.46 12.33
C GLY A 71 2.61 8.88 10.96
N THR A 72 1.63 8.65 10.07
CA THR A 72 1.93 8.30 8.66
C THR A 72 2.61 9.47 7.97
N GLN A 73 3.84 9.26 7.50
CA GLN A 73 4.54 10.21 6.64
C GLN A 73 4.07 10.07 5.20
N TYR A 74 3.80 11.18 4.54
CA TYR A 74 3.33 11.27 3.17
C TYR A 74 4.43 11.85 2.29
N SER A 75 4.71 11.19 1.16
CA SER A 75 5.72 11.60 0.20
C SER A 75 5.13 11.86 -1.16
N CYS A 76 5.69 12.86 -1.86
CA CYS A 76 5.33 13.13 -3.24
C CYS A 76 6.06 12.15 -4.17
N PRO A 77 5.37 11.44 -5.08
CA PRO A 77 6.01 10.48 -6.00
C PRO A 77 7.01 11.16 -6.96
N MET A 78 6.82 12.44 -7.27
CA MET A 78 7.72 13.22 -8.11
C MET A 78 8.85 13.90 -7.33
N HIS A 79 8.67 14.10 -6.02
CA HIS A 79 9.60 14.85 -5.18
C HIS A 79 9.84 14.12 -3.86
N PRO A 80 10.62 13.03 -3.86
CA PRO A 80 10.80 12.15 -2.69
C PRO A 80 11.47 12.81 -1.48
N LYS A 81 12.01 14.03 -1.63
CA LYS A 81 12.55 14.84 -0.53
C LYS A 81 11.46 15.63 0.23
N ILE A 82 10.23 15.64 -0.26
CA ILE A 82 9.10 16.30 0.39
C ILE A 82 8.34 15.22 1.16
N VAL A 83 8.51 15.24 2.47
CA VAL A 83 7.81 14.38 3.42
C VAL A 83 6.97 15.26 4.33
N GLN A 84 5.69 14.94 4.48
CA GLN A 84 4.75 15.66 5.34
C GLN A 84 4.02 14.69 6.25
N ASP A 85 3.66 15.11 7.46
CA ASP A 85 2.94 14.27 8.44
C ASP A 85 1.41 14.31 8.25
N HIS A 86 0.93 14.92 7.16
CA HIS A 86 -0.49 15.07 6.85
C HIS A 86 -0.78 14.77 5.37
N PRO A 87 -2.00 14.27 5.06
CA PRO A 87 -2.46 14.19 3.68
C PRO A 87 -2.65 15.59 3.10
N GLY A 88 -2.40 15.76 1.81
CA GLY A 88 -2.52 17.05 1.14
C GLY A 88 -1.82 17.08 -0.21
N ASP A 89 -1.77 18.27 -0.81
CA ASP A 89 -1.11 18.49 -2.09
C ASP A 89 0.36 18.90 -1.90
N CYS A 90 1.21 18.37 -2.77
CA CYS A 90 2.63 18.69 -2.76
C CYS A 90 2.85 20.19 -3.10
N PRO A 91 3.56 20.96 -2.27
CA PRO A 91 3.78 22.40 -2.49
C PRO A 91 4.66 22.72 -3.71
N LYS A 92 5.33 21.73 -4.31
CA LYS A 92 6.12 21.92 -5.53
C LYS A 92 5.37 21.63 -6.82
N CYS A 93 4.50 20.61 -6.84
CA CYS A 93 3.88 20.15 -8.09
C CYS A 93 2.36 20.01 -8.02
N GLY A 94 1.73 20.30 -6.88
CA GLY A 94 0.28 20.28 -6.72
C GLY A 94 -0.35 18.90 -6.86
N MET A 95 0.44 17.83 -6.84
CA MET A 95 -0.07 16.45 -6.84
C MET A 95 -0.31 15.98 -5.40
N ALA A 96 -1.36 15.18 -5.21
CA ALA A 96 -1.67 14.55 -3.94
C ALA A 96 -0.49 13.72 -3.42
N LEU A 97 -0.17 13.88 -2.13
CA LEU A 97 0.87 13.11 -1.47
C LEU A 97 0.38 11.69 -1.20
N GLU A 98 1.25 10.72 -1.47
CA GLU A 98 0.98 9.33 -1.17
C GLU A 98 1.56 8.99 0.21
N PRO A 99 0.84 8.21 1.02
CA PRO A 99 1.40 7.73 2.28
C PRO A 99 2.59 6.84 2.00
N MET A 100 3.73 7.17 2.59
CA MET A 100 4.81 6.21 2.72
C MET A 100 4.25 5.04 3.52
N THR A 101 4.48 3.82 3.02
CA THR A 101 4.13 2.61 3.76
C THR A 101 4.54 2.81 5.21
N PRO A 102 3.61 2.73 6.18
CA PRO A 102 3.98 2.93 7.57
C PRO A 102 5.10 1.93 7.85
N PHE A 103 6.29 2.43 8.20
CA PHE A 103 7.19 1.65 9.02
C PHE A 103 6.32 1.15 10.18
N ALA A 104 6.33 -0.17 10.38
CA ALA A 104 5.35 -0.89 11.19
C ALA A 104 5.29 -0.38 12.65
N GLU A 105 4.62 0.73 12.88
CA GLU A 105 4.41 1.36 14.20
C GLU A 105 3.06 0.95 14.81
N THR A 106 2.23 0.20 14.07
CA THR A 106 1.05 -0.49 14.65
C THR A 106 1.41 -1.93 15.00
N GLY A 107 2.35 -2.07 15.95
CA GLY A 107 2.73 -3.35 16.54
C GLY A 107 3.61 -4.25 15.65
N PRO A 108 4.35 -5.20 16.26
CA PRO A 108 5.17 -6.15 15.51
C PRO A 108 4.30 -6.97 14.57
N ASN A 109 4.59 -6.94 13.26
CA ASN A 109 3.91 -7.79 12.30
C ASN A 109 4.00 -9.26 12.78
N PRO A 110 2.88 -9.97 13.01
CA PRO A 110 2.90 -11.34 13.54
C PRO A 110 3.73 -12.28 12.66
N GLU A 111 3.77 -12.06 11.34
CA GLU A 111 4.63 -12.81 10.43
C GLU A 111 6.11 -12.59 10.77
N TYR A 112 6.52 -11.33 10.98
CA TYR A 112 7.88 -11.00 11.37
C TYR A 112 8.27 -11.59 12.73
N VAL A 113 7.34 -11.63 13.70
CA VAL A 113 7.58 -12.26 15.01
C VAL A 113 7.78 -13.76 14.87
N ASP A 114 6.96 -14.44 14.07
CA ASP A 114 7.10 -15.87 13.80
C ASP A 114 8.40 -16.18 13.05
N PHE A 115 8.76 -15.38 12.04
CA PHE A 115 10.03 -15.51 11.33
C PHE A 115 11.22 -15.28 12.25
N LYS A 116 11.17 -14.24 13.09
CA LYS A 116 12.22 -13.95 14.07
C LYS A 116 12.34 -15.08 15.09
N ARG A 117 11.23 -15.60 15.61
CA ARG A 117 11.24 -16.70 16.58
C ARG A 117 11.87 -17.96 15.97
N ARG A 118 11.49 -18.32 14.75
CA ARG A 118 12.10 -19.47 14.03
C ARG A 118 13.59 -19.26 13.80
N LEU A 119 14.00 -18.08 13.33
CA LEU A 119 15.40 -17.73 13.12
C LEU A 119 16.23 -17.87 14.40
N TRP A 120 15.73 -17.34 15.53
CA TRP A 120 16.44 -17.41 16.80
C TRP A 120 16.48 -18.82 17.41
N ILE A 121 15.51 -19.68 17.09
CA ILE A 121 15.52 -21.08 17.52
C ILE A 121 16.48 -21.90 16.66
N THR A 122 16.52 -21.70 15.33
CA THR A 122 17.34 -22.51 14.42
C THR A 122 18.78 -22.03 14.30
N ALA A 123 19.04 -20.72 14.44
CA ALA A 123 20.38 -20.13 14.38
C ALA A 123 21.41 -20.79 15.31
N PRO A 124 21.14 -21.08 16.60
CA PRO A 124 22.13 -21.74 17.46
C PRO A 124 22.40 -23.19 17.05
N LEU A 125 21.39 -23.93 16.57
CA LEU A 125 21.59 -25.29 16.06
C LEU A 125 22.44 -25.28 14.78
N ALA A 126 22.14 -24.36 13.86
CA ALA A 126 22.94 -24.17 12.65
C ALA A 126 24.38 -23.76 12.97
N LEU A 127 24.58 -22.88 13.95
CA LEU A 127 25.90 -22.48 14.42
C LEU A 127 26.67 -23.66 15.03
N ALA A 128 26.01 -24.53 15.80
CA ALA A 128 26.64 -25.73 16.36
C ALA A 128 27.10 -26.70 15.27
N VAL A 129 26.27 -26.93 14.24
CA VAL A 129 26.64 -27.75 13.07
C VAL A 129 27.80 -27.12 12.31
N PHE A 130 27.75 -25.80 12.08
CA PHE A 130 28.82 -25.05 11.41
C PHE A 130 30.15 -25.18 12.16
N ILE A 131 30.16 -25.04 13.49
CA ILE A 131 31.36 -25.20 14.31
C ILE A 131 31.87 -26.64 14.26
N LEU A 132 30.98 -27.64 14.30
CA LEU A 132 31.36 -29.06 14.19
C LEU A 132 32.06 -29.35 12.86
N GLU A 133 31.47 -28.92 11.74
CA GLU A 133 32.00 -29.23 10.41
C GLU A 133 33.23 -28.36 10.07
N LEU A 134 33.11 -27.04 10.19
CA LEU A 134 34.20 -26.12 9.80
C LEU A 134 35.29 -26.00 10.86
N GLY A 135 35.03 -26.39 12.11
CA GLY A 135 36.06 -26.43 13.13
C GLY A 135 37.13 -27.49 12.87
N THR A 136 36.81 -28.55 12.12
CA THR A 136 37.81 -29.52 11.67
C THR A 136 38.81 -28.91 10.69
N LEU A 137 38.37 -27.97 9.85
CA LEU A 137 39.23 -27.25 8.91
C LEU A 137 40.19 -26.29 9.62
N ILE A 138 39.83 -25.83 10.83
CA ILE A 138 40.63 -24.92 11.68
C ILE A 138 41.57 -25.71 12.61
N GLY A 139 41.59 -27.05 12.50
CA GLY A 139 42.50 -27.92 13.25
C GLY A 139 41.96 -28.40 14.60
N ILE A 140 40.65 -28.29 14.84
CA ILE A 140 40.01 -28.89 16.03
C ILE A 140 39.64 -30.34 15.71
N PRO A 141 40.22 -31.36 16.39
CA PRO A 141 40.07 -32.77 16.02
C PRO A 141 38.78 -33.38 16.61
N PHE A 142 37.62 -32.81 16.26
CA PHE A 142 36.32 -33.33 16.73
C PHE A 142 36.07 -34.78 16.29
N ASP A 143 36.60 -35.18 15.14
CA ASP A 143 36.55 -36.55 14.61
C ASP A 143 37.29 -37.56 15.51
N GLN A 144 38.39 -37.14 16.15
CA GLN A 144 39.16 -37.98 17.07
C GLN A 144 38.52 -38.07 18.46
N TRP A 145 37.79 -37.03 18.89
CA TRP A 145 37.10 -37.02 20.18
C TRP A 145 35.80 -37.83 20.18
N PHE A 146 35.05 -37.81 19.08
CA PHE A 146 33.74 -38.48 18.99
C PHE A 146 33.76 -39.77 18.17
N GLY A 147 34.79 -40.00 17.36
CA GLY A 147 34.88 -41.13 16.44
C GLY A 147 34.06 -40.91 15.17
N HIS A 148 34.56 -41.45 14.05
CA HIS A 148 33.97 -41.27 12.71
C HIS A 148 32.46 -41.57 12.57
N PRO A 149 31.86 -42.61 13.18
CA PRO A 149 30.42 -42.85 13.03
C PRO A 149 29.58 -41.78 13.74
N LEU A 150 29.97 -41.38 14.94
CA LEU A 150 29.25 -40.37 15.74
C LEU A 150 29.32 -38.97 15.10
N PHE A 151 30.45 -38.64 14.49
CA PHE A 151 30.64 -37.37 13.78
C PHE A 151 29.72 -37.21 12.56
N GLY A 152 29.23 -38.30 11.95
CA GLY A 152 28.25 -38.24 10.86
C GLY A 152 26.78 -38.14 11.32
N TRP A 153 26.43 -38.84 12.40
CA TRP A 153 25.05 -38.88 12.89
C TRP A 153 24.63 -37.63 13.69
N VAL A 154 25.57 -36.97 14.39
CA VAL A 154 25.28 -35.79 15.22
C VAL A 154 24.87 -34.57 14.38
N PRO A 155 25.59 -34.17 13.31
CA PRO A 155 25.17 -33.08 12.43
C PRO A 155 23.83 -33.38 11.75
N PHE A 156 23.61 -34.63 11.33
CA PHE A 156 22.35 -35.06 10.75
C PHE A 156 21.17 -34.84 11.71
N ALA A 157 21.30 -35.26 12.97
CA ALA A 157 20.26 -35.07 13.98
C ALA A 157 20.02 -33.57 14.30
N LEU A 158 21.08 -32.76 14.36
CA LEU A 158 21.00 -31.31 14.61
C LEU A 158 20.44 -30.51 13.43
N ALA A 159 20.56 -31.02 12.19
CA ALA A 159 20.05 -30.38 10.98
C ALA A 159 18.57 -30.69 10.70
N THR A 160 18.05 -31.83 11.17
CA THR A 160 16.63 -32.21 10.99
C THR A 160 15.59 -31.13 11.32
N PRO A 161 15.70 -30.37 12.42
CA PRO A 161 14.69 -29.37 12.80
C PRO A 161 14.71 -28.07 11.98
N VAL A 162 15.57 -27.96 10.96
CA VAL A 162 15.69 -26.77 10.09
C VAL A 162 14.62 -26.76 8.97
N VAL A 163 14.03 -27.91 8.65
CA VAL A 163 12.93 -28.08 7.66
C VAL A 163 11.60 -28.30 8.39
#